data_AF-A0A1F9L2E2-F1
#
_entry.id   AF-A0A1F9L2E2-F1
#
_cell.length_a   1.000
_cell.length_b   1.000
_cell.length_c   1.000
_cell.angle_alpha   90.00
_cell.angle_beta   90.00
_cell.angle_gamma   90.00
#
_symmetry.space_group_name_H-M   'P 1'
#
loop_
_entity.id
_entity.type
_entity.pdbx_description
1 polymer ?
#
loop_
_entity_poly.entity_id
_entity_poly.type
_entity_poly.pdbx_seq_one_letter_code
_entity_poly.pdbx_strand_id
1 'polypeptide(L)'
;MHPKLEKQFRERAVALGESGDPAVLPELVELTLSPVANVRRLAASAIGKLAGLADSKGAVTALQPLLQDGHPQVRQYAAKALGTYGVSARGALADLRDMAINPAEKEYNHDGAKRAIELIEEAGRILEQQAEHCCQRCGVKLEPDEYVRSRQAFQRPFCNYCFDEVFLERRNFETKVELQKNIRAKDGTWVQSDGERLICEILDEERIRYRYDERFRILDGYAIRPDFYLPEFDVYIEYWGMDTADYKIGMLKKQQLYQQQGKKLVSLFPEDRSGMREKLLSKLGKYR
;
A
#
# COMPACT_ATOMS: atom_id res chain seq x y z
N MET A 1 38.67 -22.65 3.09
CA MET A 1 39.39 -21.40 3.44
C MET A 1 40.32 -21.69 4.63
N HIS A 2 41.55 -21.16 4.65
CA HIS A 2 42.53 -21.49 5.69
C HIS A 2 42.12 -20.86 7.06
N PRO A 3 42.16 -21.57 8.20
CA PRO A 3 41.71 -21.06 9.51
C PRO A 3 42.37 -19.74 9.95
N LYS A 4 43.62 -19.52 9.53
CA LYS A 4 44.38 -18.28 9.80
C LYS A 4 43.77 -17.06 9.09
N LEU A 5 43.28 -17.25 7.88
CA LEU A 5 42.66 -16.18 7.06
C LEU A 5 41.28 -15.81 7.61
N GLU A 6 40.51 -16.79 8.09
CA GLU A 6 39.24 -16.53 8.78
C GLU A 6 39.43 -15.68 10.04
N LYS A 7 40.43 -16.03 10.85
CA LYS A 7 40.79 -15.26 12.05
C LYS A 7 41.13 -13.80 11.70
N GLN A 8 41.94 -13.60 10.65
CA GLN A 8 42.31 -12.26 10.17
C GLN A 8 41.09 -11.44 9.73
N PHE A 9 40.16 -12.02 8.96
CA PHE A 9 38.96 -11.30 8.53
C PHE A 9 38.04 -10.94 9.71
N ARG A 10 37.93 -11.82 10.71
CA ARG A 10 37.18 -11.51 11.93
C ARG A 10 37.80 -10.35 12.70
N GLU A 11 39.11 -10.38 12.92
CA GLU A 11 39.85 -9.31 13.61
C GLU A 11 39.75 -8.00 12.85
N ARG A 12 39.83 -8.05 11.51
CA ARG A 12 39.65 -6.88 10.65
C ARG A 12 38.25 -6.28 10.78
N ALA A 13 37.19 -7.10 10.69
CA ALA A 13 35.81 -6.61 10.85
C ALA A 13 35.58 -5.90 12.20
N VAL A 14 36.16 -6.44 13.29
CA VAL A 14 36.08 -5.82 14.63
C VAL A 14 36.83 -4.49 14.65
N ALA A 15 38.07 -4.46 14.19
CA ALA A 15 38.90 -3.25 14.18
C ALA A 15 38.27 -2.12 13.35
N LEU A 16 37.70 -2.45 12.19
CA LEU A 16 36.98 -1.48 11.34
C LEU A 16 35.76 -0.91 12.08
N GLY A 17 34.96 -1.75 12.73
CA GLY A 17 33.80 -1.29 13.50
C GLY A 17 34.15 -0.49 14.76
N GLU A 18 35.33 -0.68 15.34
CA GLU A 18 35.82 0.07 16.51
C GLU A 18 36.48 1.39 16.12
N SER A 19 36.95 1.52 14.88
CA SER A 19 37.56 2.76 14.38
C SER A 19 36.59 3.96 14.41
N GLY A 20 35.29 3.69 14.23
CA GLY A 20 34.27 4.74 14.06
C GLY A 20 34.44 5.58 12.79
N ASP A 21 35.38 5.21 11.91
CA ASP A 21 35.65 5.94 10.68
C ASP A 21 34.63 5.55 9.59
N PRO A 22 33.78 6.47 9.10
CA PRO A 22 32.81 6.15 8.07
C PRO A 22 33.44 5.72 6.73
N ALA A 23 34.70 6.06 6.48
CA ALA A 23 35.42 5.67 5.26
C ALA A 23 35.64 4.15 5.15
N VAL A 24 35.46 3.40 6.24
CA VAL A 24 35.63 1.93 6.25
C VAL A 24 34.41 1.17 5.74
N LEU A 25 33.29 1.86 5.49
CA LEU A 25 32.04 1.24 5.06
C LEU A 25 32.20 0.35 3.81
N PRO A 26 32.89 0.76 2.72
CA PRO A 26 33.07 -0.10 1.54
C PRO A 26 33.75 -1.43 1.86
N GLU A 27 34.76 -1.43 2.73
CA GLU A 27 35.44 -2.66 3.14
C GLU A 27 34.52 -3.54 3.99
N LEU A 28 33.73 -2.95 4.89
CA LEU A 28 32.73 -3.71 5.65
C LEU A 28 31.64 -4.31 4.76
N VAL A 29 31.25 -3.64 3.67
CA VAL A 29 30.31 -4.18 2.66
C VAL A 29 30.90 -5.42 1.99
N GLU A 30 32.17 -5.42 1.61
CA GLU A 30 32.80 -6.64 1.07
C GLU A 30 32.79 -7.80 2.08
N LEU A 31 32.97 -7.50 3.37
CA LEU A 31 32.95 -8.52 4.42
C LEU A 31 31.54 -9.11 4.67
N THR A 32 30.45 -8.45 4.27
CA THR A 32 29.10 -9.05 4.31
C THR A 32 28.93 -10.17 3.29
N LEU A 33 29.80 -10.25 2.27
CA LEU A 33 29.78 -11.29 1.25
C LEU A 33 30.69 -12.49 1.59
N SER A 34 31.34 -12.47 2.76
CA SER A 34 32.27 -13.52 3.16
C SER A 34 31.61 -14.91 3.19
N PRO A 35 32.31 -15.98 2.76
CA PRO A 35 31.80 -17.35 2.89
C PRO A 35 31.64 -17.78 4.36
N VAL A 36 32.29 -17.06 5.30
CA VAL A 36 32.26 -17.38 6.73
C VAL A 36 31.16 -16.57 7.44
N ALA A 37 30.19 -17.28 8.01
CA ALA A 37 29.07 -16.67 8.74
C ALA A 37 29.52 -15.74 9.88
N ASN A 38 30.59 -16.11 10.61
CA ASN A 38 31.15 -15.27 11.67
C ASN A 38 31.66 -13.93 11.16
N VAL A 39 32.26 -13.88 9.97
CA VAL A 39 32.74 -12.63 9.35
C VAL A 39 31.56 -11.78 8.94
N ARG A 40 30.55 -12.35 8.28
CA ARG A 40 29.32 -11.63 7.89
C ARG A 40 28.59 -11.04 9.09
N ARG A 41 28.48 -11.80 10.19
CA ARG A 41 27.88 -11.33 11.45
C ARG A 41 28.64 -10.13 12.03
N LEU A 42 29.97 -10.20 12.05
CA LEU A 42 30.80 -9.10 12.55
C LEU A 42 30.73 -7.87 11.63
N ALA A 43 30.69 -8.07 10.32
CA ALA A 43 30.49 -7.01 9.34
C ALA A 43 29.14 -6.29 9.58
N ALA A 44 28.04 -7.04 9.72
CA ALA A 44 26.72 -6.47 10.04
C ALA A 44 26.75 -5.67 11.36
N SER A 45 27.41 -6.21 12.39
CA SER A 45 27.58 -5.51 13.67
C SER A 45 28.38 -4.21 13.53
N ALA A 46 29.45 -4.22 12.73
CA ALA A 46 30.31 -3.07 12.51
C ALA A 46 29.61 -1.98 11.70
N ILE A 47 28.88 -2.35 10.65
CA ILE A 47 28.05 -1.42 9.88
C ILE A 47 27.02 -0.75 10.80
N GLY A 48 26.34 -1.50 11.68
CA GLY A 48 25.40 -0.92 12.64
C GLY A 48 26.03 0.13 13.58
N LYS A 49 27.32 -0.01 13.95
CA LYS A 49 28.03 0.99 14.76
C LYS A 49 28.32 2.29 14.01
N LEU A 50 28.31 2.26 12.67
CA LEU A 50 28.51 3.43 11.81
C LEU A 50 27.21 4.19 11.52
N ALA A 51 26.08 3.79 12.11
CA ALA A 51 24.82 4.50 11.98
C ALA A 51 24.96 5.97 12.44
N GLY A 52 24.53 6.90 11.59
CA GLY A 52 24.68 8.34 11.81
C GLY A 52 26.05 8.94 11.44
N LEU A 53 27.03 8.11 11.08
CA LEU A 53 28.38 8.54 10.67
C LEU A 53 28.63 8.29 9.18
N ALA A 54 28.22 7.12 8.69
CA ALA A 54 28.47 6.68 7.32
C ALA A 54 27.22 6.79 6.43
N ASP A 55 27.38 6.56 5.13
CA ASP A 55 26.27 6.56 4.17
C ASP A 55 25.21 5.50 4.54
N SER A 56 24.05 6.00 4.99
CA SER A 56 22.91 5.16 5.36
C SER A 56 22.41 4.31 4.21
N LYS A 57 22.44 4.80 2.96
CA LYS A 57 21.90 4.07 1.82
C LYS A 57 22.75 2.84 1.51
N GLY A 58 24.07 3.01 1.40
CA GLY A 58 25.01 1.92 1.17
C GLY A 58 24.97 0.89 2.29
N ALA A 59 24.93 1.35 3.55
CA ALA A 59 24.84 0.48 4.71
C ALA A 59 23.56 -0.38 4.73
N VAL A 60 22.39 0.24 4.57
CA VAL A 60 21.10 -0.48 4.53
C VAL A 60 21.06 -1.47 3.36
N THR A 61 21.54 -1.07 2.19
CA THR A 61 21.60 -1.94 0.99
C THR A 61 22.43 -3.20 1.26
N ALA A 62 23.56 -3.08 1.98
CA ALA A 62 24.40 -4.23 2.31
C ALA A 62 23.83 -5.11 3.44
N LEU A 63 23.06 -4.52 4.37
CA LEU A 63 22.47 -5.22 5.51
C LEU A 63 21.21 -6.00 5.14
N GLN A 64 20.37 -5.48 4.24
CA GLN A 64 19.07 -6.06 3.94
C GLN A 64 19.13 -7.53 3.48
N PRO A 65 20.04 -7.94 2.56
CA PRO A 65 20.17 -9.34 2.16
C PRO A 65 20.53 -10.29 3.31
N LEU A 66 21.21 -9.78 4.35
CA LEU A 66 21.62 -10.58 5.51
C LEU A 66 20.45 -10.97 6.42
N LEU A 67 19.26 -10.38 6.24
CA LEU A 67 18.03 -10.85 6.90
C LEU A 67 17.59 -12.23 6.40
N GLN A 68 18.07 -12.68 5.24
CA GLN A 68 17.80 -14.00 4.68
C GLN A 68 19.02 -14.94 4.76
N ASP A 69 20.03 -14.57 5.56
CA ASP A 69 21.26 -15.35 5.69
C ASP A 69 20.98 -16.76 6.25
N GLY A 70 21.68 -17.76 5.74
CA GLY A 70 21.54 -19.15 6.21
C GLY A 70 21.88 -19.34 7.70
N HIS A 71 22.70 -18.46 8.28
CA HIS A 71 23.09 -18.54 9.68
C HIS A 71 22.25 -17.60 10.58
N PRO A 72 21.49 -18.13 11.57
CA PRO A 72 20.57 -17.33 12.39
C PRO A 72 21.20 -16.14 13.11
N GLN A 73 22.45 -16.27 13.58
CA GLN A 73 23.14 -15.14 14.22
C GLN A 73 23.48 -14.01 13.23
N VAL A 74 23.64 -14.27 11.93
CA VAL A 74 23.86 -13.19 10.96
C VAL A 74 22.58 -12.37 10.81
N ARG A 75 21.43 -13.04 10.68
CA ARG A 75 20.10 -12.41 10.63
C ARG A 75 19.83 -11.53 11.85
N GLN A 76 20.18 -12.02 13.05
CA GLN A 76 20.05 -11.26 14.30
C GLN A 76 20.74 -9.91 14.23
N TYR A 77 22.00 -9.90 13.81
CA TYR A 77 22.83 -8.71 13.79
C TYR A 77 22.46 -7.78 12.64
N ALA A 78 22.01 -8.33 11.52
CA ALA A 78 21.42 -7.54 10.43
C ALA A 78 20.17 -6.79 10.90
N ALA A 79 19.24 -7.47 11.59
CA ALA A 79 18.05 -6.84 12.15
C ALA A 79 18.39 -5.71 13.12
N LYS A 80 19.30 -5.98 14.07
CA LYS A 80 19.75 -4.99 15.05
C LYS A 80 20.38 -3.78 14.38
N ALA A 81 21.25 -3.99 13.38
CA ALA A 81 21.90 -2.91 12.64
C ALA A 81 20.89 -2.10 11.80
N LEU A 82 19.95 -2.73 11.13
CA LEU A 82 18.90 -2.01 10.40
C LEU A 82 18.07 -1.11 11.32
N GLY A 83 17.76 -1.57 12.53
CA GLY A 83 17.08 -0.75 13.55
C GLY A 83 17.83 0.54 13.91
N THR A 84 19.17 0.55 13.90
CA THR A 84 19.96 1.76 14.22
C THR A 84 19.96 2.79 13.09
N TYR A 85 19.64 2.39 11.85
CA TYR A 85 19.51 3.31 10.70
C TYR A 85 18.12 3.98 10.61
N GLY A 86 17.19 3.62 11.49
CA GLY A 86 15.87 4.27 11.62
C GLY A 86 15.13 4.38 10.29
N VAL A 87 14.62 5.56 9.96
CA VAL A 87 13.82 5.80 8.75
C VAL A 87 14.54 5.41 7.44
N SER A 88 15.88 5.43 7.41
CA SER A 88 16.65 5.01 6.23
C SER A 88 16.49 3.51 5.93
N ALA A 89 16.16 2.71 6.94
CA ALA A 89 15.90 1.28 6.82
C ALA A 89 14.42 0.93 6.58
N ARG A 90 13.54 1.91 6.30
CA ARG A 90 12.10 1.69 6.07
C ARG A 90 11.83 0.66 4.96
N GLY A 91 12.71 0.55 3.96
CA GLY A 91 12.63 -0.46 2.90
C GLY A 91 12.76 -1.92 3.37
N ALA A 92 13.37 -2.15 4.55
CA ALA A 92 13.56 -3.49 5.12
C ALA A 92 12.40 -3.94 6.03
N LEU A 93 11.36 -3.11 6.23
CA LEU A 93 10.25 -3.43 7.14
C LEU A 93 9.49 -4.71 6.74
N ALA A 94 9.37 -4.99 5.43
CA ALA A 94 8.73 -6.22 4.97
C ALA A 94 9.53 -7.46 5.41
N ASP A 95 10.83 -7.49 5.09
CA ASP A 95 11.73 -8.59 5.47
C ASP A 95 11.79 -8.79 7.00
N LEU A 96 11.80 -7.70 7.77
CA LEU A 96 11.78 -7.75 9.23
C LEU A 96 10.46 -8.32 9.76
N ARG A 97 9.32 -7.96 9.18
CA ARG A 97 8.00 -8.51 9.57
C ARG A 97 7.91 -9.99 9.25
N ASP A 98 8.40 -10.40 8.07
CA ASP A 98 8.46 -11.81 7.69
C ASP A 98 9.33 -12.60 8.67
N MET A 99 10.51 -12.09 9.02
CA MET A 99 11.37 -12.69 10.04
C MET A 99 10.69 -12.76 11.41
N ALA A 100 9.93 -11.75 11.82
CA ALA A 100 9.27 -11.67 13.13
C ALA A 100 8.16 -12.72 13.32
N ILE A 101 7.54 -13.21 12.24
CA ILE A 101 6.45 -14.20 12.28
C ILE A 101 6.86 -15.58 11.79
N ASN A 102 8.09 -15.74 11.27
CA ASN A 102 8.53 -17.00 10.69
C ASN A 102 8.67 -18.09 11.77
N PRO A 103 7.90 -19.20 11.70
CA PRO A 103 7.93 -20.25 12.72
C PRO A 103 9.25 -21.05 12.74
N ALA A 104 10.02 -21.03 11.65
CA ALA A 104 11.33 -21.69 11.58
C ALA A 104 12.48 -20.84 12.18
N GLU A 105 12.19 -19.58 12.52
CA GLU A 105 13.17 -18.64 13.03
C GLU A 105 13.39 -18.79 14.55
N LYS A 106 14.59 -18.42 15.01
CA LYS A 106 14.94 -18.42 16.43
C LYS A 106 14.23 -17.29 17.17
N GLU A 107 13.80 -17.57 18.40
CA GLU A 107 13.09 -16.60 19.26
C GLU A 107 13.84 -15.25 19.40
N TYR A 108 15.16 -15.30 19.61
CA TYR A 108 15.98 -14.07 19.70
C TYR A 108 16.00 -13.24 18.41
N ASN A 109 15.70 -13.85 17.26
CA ASN A 109 15.57 -13.16 15.98
C ASN A 109 14.17 -12.56 15.81
N HIS A 110 13.12 -13.22 16.34
CA HIS A 110 11.79 -12.61 16.43
C HIS A 110 11.83 -11.31 17.24
N ASP A 111 12.44 -11.37 18.43
CA ASP A 111 12.57 -10.19 19.30
C ASP A 111 13.53 -9.14 18.73
N GLY A 112 14.56 -9.57 18.02
CA GLY A 112 15.44 -8.68 17.26
C GLY A 112 14.68 -7.92 16.17
N ALA A 113 13.87 -8.63 15.40
CA ALA A 113 13.06 -8.08 14.32
C ALA A 113 12.01 -7.08 14.83
N LYS A 114 11.25 -7.45 15.86
CA LYS A 114 10.22 -6.60 16.48
C LYS A 114 10.81 -5.29 16.97
N ARG A 115 11.93 -5.34 17.71
CA ARG A 115 12.63 -4.13 18.17
C ARG A 115 13.13 -3.27 17.01
N ALA A 116 13.63 -3.88 15.93
CA ALA A 116 14.06 -3.12 14.76
C ALA A 116 12.88 -2.40 14.08
N ILE A 117 11.74 -3.08 13.94
CA ILE A 117 10.50 -2.50 13.41
C ILE A 117 10.06 -1.31 14.26
N GLU A 118 10.00 -1.48 15.58
CA GLU A 118 9.64 -0.41 16.51
C GLU A 118 10.54 0.82 16.36
N LEU A 119 11.87 0.63 16.31
CA LEU A 119 12.83 1.73 16.12
C LEU A 119 12.65 2.46 14.79
N ILE A 120 12.44 1.72 13.70
CA ILE A 120 12.27 2.28 12.35
C ILE A 120 10.95 3.05 12.25
N GLU A 121 9.87 2.50 12.77
CA GLU A 121 8.54 3.13 12.77
C GLU A 121 8.50 4.36 13.68
N GLU A 122 9.12 4.31 14.87
CA GLU A 122 9.27 5.45 15.76
C GLU A 122 10.08 6.58 15.10
N ALA A 123 11.23 6.26 14.51
CA ALA A 123 12.04 7.24 13.79
C ALA A 123 11.25 7.89 12.64
N GLY A 124 10.44 7.11 11.93
CA GLY A 124 9.52 7.62 10.91
C GLY A 124 8.45 8.56 11.49
N ARG A 125 7.87 8.21 12.64
CA ARG A 125 6.87 9.05 13.32
C ARG A 125 7.46 10.37 13.80
N ILE A 126 8.66 10.35 14.39
CA ILE A 126 9.36 11.56 14.84
C ILE A 126 9.65 12.47 13.64
N LEU A 127 10.15 11.92 12.53
CA LEU A 127 10.40 12.68 11.30
C LEU A 127 9.11 13.31 10.76
N GLU A 128 8.00 12.55 10.76
CA GLU A 128 6.69 13.04 10.32
C GLU A 128 6.12 14.12 11.26
N GLN A 129 6.35 14.03 12.57
CA GLN A 129 5.94 15.06 13.54
C GLN A 129 6.75 16.35 13.42
N GLN A 130 8.02 16.25 13.04
CA GLN A 130 8.88 17.40 12.79
C GLN A 130 8.65 18.02 11.41
N ALA A 131 8.03 17.29 10.48
CA ALA A 131 7.70 17.81 9.17
C ALA A 131 6.60 18.88 9.28
N GLU A 132 6.83 20.03 8.66
CA GLU A 132 5.78 21.03 8.50
C GLU A 132 4.79 20.56 7.44
N HIS A 133 3.55 20.29 7.86
CA HIS A 133 2.48 19.89 6.96
C HIS A 133 1.65 21.11 6.57
N CYS A 134 1.31 21.23 5.29
CA CYS A 134 0.46 22.31 4.79
C CYS A 134 -0.82 21.77 4.16
N CYS A 135 -1.92 22.53 4.30
CA CYS A 135 -3.19 22.25 3.65
C CYS A 135 -3.02 22.24 2.14
N GLN A 136 -3.48 21.18 1.46
CA GLN A 136 -3.36 21.07 0.02
C GLN A 136 -4.21 22.12 -0.73
N ARG A 137 -5.29 22.63 -0.12
CA ARG A 137 -6.20 23.60 -0.76
C ARG A 137 -5.75 25.04 -0.58
N CYS A 138 -5.40 25.43 0.65
CA CYS A 138 -5.11 26.83 0.98
C CYS A 138 -3.66 27.09 1.40
N GLY A 139 -2.82 26.06 1.53
CA GLY A 139 -1.40 26.20 1.86
C GLY A 139 -1.10 26.53 3.32
N VAL A 140 -2.10 26.69 4.19
CA VAL A 140 -1.88 26.99 5.62
C VAL A 140 -1.17 25.82 6.31
N LYS A 141 -0.25 26.12 7.22
CA LYS A 141 0.38 25.12 8.09
C LYS A 141 -0.70 24.44 8.93
N LEU A 142 -0.62 23.13 9.00
CA LEU A 142 -1.55 22.28 9.73
C LEU A 142 -1.04 22.03 11.13
N GLU A 143 -1.96 22.03 12.09
CA GLU A 143 -1.70 21.41 13.38
C GLU A 143 -1.64 19.87 13.22
N PRO A 144 -0.91 19.14 14.09
CA PRO A 144 -0.73 17.70 13.97
C PRO A 144 -2.05 16.92 13.90
N ASP A 145 -3.06 17.35 14.64
CA ASP A 145 -4.39 16.73 14.67
C ASP A 145 -5.17 16.98 13.36
N GLU A 146 -5.09 18.18 12.79
CA GLU A 146 -5.68 18.51 11.47
C GLU A 146 -5.07 17.63 10.37
N TYR A 147 -3.75 17.47 10.38
CA TYR A 147 -3.04 16.60 9.43
C TYR A 147 -3.48 15.14 9.56
N VAL A 148 -3.49 14.58 10.77
CA VAL A 148 -3.88 13.18 11.01
C VAL A 148 -5.33 12.94 10.59
N ARG A 149 -6.25 13.83 11.02
CA ARG A 149 -7.69 13.72 10.72
C ARG A 149 -7.96 13.79 9.22
N SER A 150 -7.36 14.77 8.53
CA SER A 150 -7.53 14.94 7.09
C SER A 150 -6.92 13.78 6.28
N ARG A 151 -5.74 13.30 6.67
CA ARG A 151 -5.13 12.10 6.08
C ARG A 151 -5.99 10.85 6.25
N GLN A 152 -6.60 10.63 7.42
CA GLN A 152 -7.45 9.46 7.64
C GLN A 152 -8.75 9.52 6.81
N ALA A 153 -9.38 10.69 6.70
CA ALA A 153 -10.65 10.83 5.97
C ALA A 153 -10.46 10.93 4.44
N PHE A 154 -9.39 11.59 3.99
CA PHE A 154 -9.23 12.01 2.59
C PHE A 154 -7.91 11.59 1.94
N GLN A 155 -6.99 10.98 2.70
CA GLN A 155 -5.61 10.68 2.29
C GLN A 155 -4.81 11.90 1.85
N ARG A 156 -5.33 13.10 2.10
CA ARG A 156 -4.80 14.40 1.69
C ARG A 156 -4.84 15.36 2.88
N PRO A 157 -3.81 16.20 3.07
CA PRO A 157 -3.74 17.14 4.17
C PRO A 157 -4.69 18.32 3.93
N PHE A 158 -5.61 18.58 4.87
CA PHE A 158 -6.52 19.73 4.86
C PHE A 158 -6.60 20.34 6.25
N CYS A 159 -6.65 21.67 6.32
CA CYS A 159 -7.00 22.37 7.55
C CYS A 159 -8.48 22.16 7.87
N ASN A 160 -8.90 22.47 9.10
CA ASN A 160 -10.27 22.26 9.54
C ASN A 160 -11.31 22.92 8.62
N TYR A 161 -11.05 24.14 8.17
CA TYR A 161 -11.96 24.84 7.26
C TYR A 161 -12.12 24.12 5.92
N CYS A 162 -11.01 23.78 5.26
CA CYS A 162 -11.05 23.07 3.99
C CYS A 162 -11.56 21.63 4.15
N PHE A 163 -11.30 20.99 5.29
CA PHE A 163 -11.84 19.68 5.64
C PHE A 163 -13.36 19.74 5.68
N ASP A 164 -13.93 20.70 6.42
CA ASP A 164 -15.37 20.84 6.59
C ASP A 164 -16.05 21.18 5.26
N GLU A 165 -15.46 22.06 4.44
CA GLU A 165 -15.97 22.33 3.09
C GLU A 165 -15.93 21.09 2.19
N VAL A 166 -14.80 20.38 2.11
CA VAL A 166 -14.69 19.17 1.29
C VAL A 166 -15.62 18.06 1.79
N PHE A 167 -15.79 17.96 3.11
CA PHE A 167 -16.70 17.02 3.73
C PHE A 167 -18.17 17.37 3.43
N LEU A 168 -18.54 18.65 3.53
CA LEU A 168 -19.87 19.16 3.18
C LEU A 168 -20.14 19.03 1.69
N GLU A 169 -19.19 19.37 0.82
CA GLU A 169 -19.28 19.18 -0.63
C GLU A 169 -19.52 17.70 -0.98
N ARG A 170 -18.77 16.77 -0.36
CA ARG A 170 -18.99 15.34 -0.54
C ARG A 170 -20.34 14.86 -0.03
N ARG A 171 -20.75 15.29 1.17
CA ARG A 171 -22.06 14.93 1.74
C ARG A 171 -23.20 15.50 0.90
N ASN A 172 -23.04 16.71 0.38
CA ASN A 172 -24.00 17.34 -0.52
C ASN A 172 -24.02 16.65 -1.89
N PHE A 173 -22.88 16.19 -2.40
CA PHE A 173 -22.81 15.36 -3.60
C PHE A 173 -23.52 14.02 -3.38
N GLU A 174 -23.25 13.32 -2.27
CA GLU A 174 -23.95 12.09 -1.90
C GLU A 174 -25.46 12.29 -1.77
N THR A 175 -25.87 13.35 -1.07
CA THR A 175 -27.29 13.71 -0.94
C THR A 175 -27.92 13.98 -2.31
N LYS A 176 -27.23 14.69 -3.21
CA LYS A 176 -27.70 14.92 -4.58
C LYS A 176 -27.83 13.63 -5.38
N VAL A 177 -26.85 12.73 -5.27
CA VAL A 177 -26.84 11.42 -5.96
C VAL A 177 -27.98 10.53 -5.44
N GLU A 178 -28.26 10.50 -4.14
CA GLU A 178 -29.41 9.78 -3.59
C GLU A 178 -30.75 10.41 -3.99
N LEU A 179 -30.86 11.75 -4.01
CA LEU A 179 -32.07 12.45 -4.49
C LEU A 179 -32.33 12.23 -5.98
N GLN A 180 -31.31 11.89 -6.77
CA GLN A 180 -31.45 11.51 -8.18
C GLN A 180 -31.97 10.09 -8.39
N LYS A 181 -31.96 9.22 -7.36
CA LYS A 181 -32.53 7.87 -7.44
C LYS A 181 -34.05 7.91 -7.28
N ASN A 182 -34.73 8.32 -8.34
CA ASN A 182 -36.18 8.53 -8.35
C ASN A 182 -36.95 7.46 -9.14
N ILE A 183 -36.26 6.44 -9.66
CA ILE A 183 -36.87 5.33 -10.40
C ILE A 183 -36.82 4.08 -9.52
N ARG A 184 -37.95 3.41 -9.33
CA ARG A 184 -38.06 2.19 -8.51
C ARG A 184 -38.10 0.93 -9.39
N ALA A 185 -37.17 0.00 -9.19
CA ALA A 185 -37.17 -1.32 -9.80
C ALA A 185 -38.17 -2.27 -9.11
N LYS A 186 -38.49 -3.39 -9.77
CA LYS A 186 -39.47 -4.39 -9.28
C LYS A 186 -39.09 -4.99 -7.92
N ASP A 187 -37.81 -5.20 -7.67
CA ASP A 187 -37.27 -5.72 -6.41
C ASP A 187 -37.23 -4.68 -5.27
N GLY A 188 -37.63 -3.44 -5.57
CA GLY A 188 -37.70 -2.33 -4.62
C GLY A 188 -36.47 -1.41 -4.61
N THR A 189 -35.44 -1.68 -5.41
CA THR A 189 -34.23 -0.85 -5.52
C THR A 189 -34.54 0.49 -6.19
N TRP A 190 -34.01 1.59 -5.64
CA TRP A 190 -34.10 2.92 -6.25
C TRP A 190 -32.85 3.20 -7.09
N VAL A 191 -33.03 3.57 -8.35
CA VAL A 191 -31.96 3.80 -9.35
C VAL A 191 -32.11 5.15 -10.05
N GLN A 192 -31.06 5.59 -10.74
CA GLN A 192 -30.96 6.92 -11.33
C GLN A 192 -31.43 6.99 -12.79
N SER A 193 -31.50 5.86 -13.48
CA SER A 193 -31.87 5.79 -14.89
C SER A 193 -32.70 4.55 -15.24
N ASP A 194 -33.44 4.65 -16.34
CA ASP A 194 -34.18 3.52 -16.90
C ASP A 194 -33.29 2.34 -17.30
N GLY A 195 -32.05 2.60 -17.72
CA GLY A 195 -31.09 1.56 -18.09
C GLY A 195 -30.67 0.75 -16.87
N GLU A 196 -30.35 1.41 -15.76
CA GLU A 196 -30.07 0.74 -14.49
C GLU A 196 -31.27 -0.03 -13.96
N ARG A 197 -32.50 0.52 -14.10
CA ARG A 197 -33.72 -0.20 -13.72
C ARG A 197 -33.85 -1.51 -14.48
N LEU A 198 -33.62 -1.49 -15.79
CA LEU A 198 -33.65 -2.70 -16.62
C LEU A 198 -32.58 -3.72 -16.17
N ILE A 199 -31.38 -3.26 -15.82
CA ILE A 199 -30.32 -4.13 -15.28
C ILE A 199 -30.78 -4.77 -13.96
N CYS A 200 -31.31 -4.00 -13.01
CA CYS A 200 -31.89 -4.52 -11.76
C CYS A 200 -32.91 -5.62 -12.03
N GLU A 201 -33.89 -5.34 -12.90
CA GLU A 201 -34.99 -6.25 -13.21
C GLU A 201 -34.47 -7.54 -13.87
N ILE A 202 -33.48 -7.46 -14.76
CA ILE A 202 -32.88 -8.65 -15.37
C ILE A 202 -32.12 -9.48 -14.32
N LEU A 203 -31.34 -8.84 -13.45
CA LEU A 203 -30.57 -9.54 -12.41
C LEU A 203 -31.50 -10.22 -11.39
N ASP A 204 -32.58 -9.55 -10.98
CA ASP A 204 -33.59 -10.11 -10.09
C ASP A 204 -34.33 -11.31 -10.71
N GLU A 205 -34.75 -11.19 -11.98
CA GLU A 205 -35.42 -12.28 -12.69
C GLU A 205 -34.53 -13.51 -12.88
N GLU A 206 -33.22 -13.32 -13.05
CA GLU A 206 -32.21 -14.38 -13.13
C GLU A 206 -31.72 -14.86 -11.75
N ARG A 207 -32.27 -14.29 -10.66
CA ARG A 207 -31.91 -14.56 -9.27
C ARG A 207 -30.42 -14.36 -8.96
N ILE A 208 -29.80 -13.40 -9.64
CA ILE A 208 -28.40 -13.03 -9.43
C ILE A 208 -28.34 -11.95 -8.35
N ARG A 209 -27.66 -12.23 -7.23
CA ARG A 209 -27.47 -11.23 -6.18
C ARG A 209 -26.56 -10.11 -6.66
N TYR A 210 -26.99 -8.87 -6.43
CA TYR A 210 -26.20 -7.69 -6.73
C TYR A 210 -26.22 -6.67 -5.59
N ARG A 211 -25.29 -5.72 -5.66
CA ARG A 211 -25.24 -4.54 -4.81
C ARG A 211 -25.20 -3.31 -5.71
N TYR A 212 -26.20 -2.44 -5.58
CA TYR A 212 -26.34 -1.23 -6.38
C TYR A 212 -25.64 -0.05 -5.72
N ASP A 213 -24.84 0.68 -6.49
CA ASP A 213 -24.24 1.96 -6.11
C ASP A 213 -23.50 1.92 -4.76
N GLU A 214 -22.90 0.75 -4.44
CA GLU A 214 -22.14 0.51 -3.21
C GLU A 214 -20.71 1.03 -3.37
N ARG A 215 -20.18 1.67 -2.32
CA ARG A 215 -18.81 2.20 -2.32
C ARG A 215 -17.79 1.10 -2.09
N PHE A 216 -16.84 0.97 -3.01
CA PHE A 216 -15.66 0.14 -2.81
C PHE A 216 -14.42 1.03 -2.66
N ARG A 217 -13.65 0.80 -1.59
CA ARG A 217 -12.25 1.26 -1.54
C ARG A 217 -11.42 0.24 -2.28
N ILE A 218 -10.85 0.63 -3.42
CA ILE A 218 -9.76 -0.15 -4.00
C ILE A 218 -8.47 0.26 -3.29
N LEU A 219 -7.57 -0.71 -3.08
CA LEU A 219 -6.20 -0.44 -2.60
C LEU A 219 -5.56 0.64 -3.51
N ASP A 220 -4.74 1.52 -2.95
CA ASP A 220 -4.20 2.75 -3.56
C ASP A 220 -5.10 4.00 -3.54
N GLY A 221 -6.10 4.06 -2.65
CA GLY A 221 -6.72 5.34 -2.27
C GLY A 221 -7.77 5.90 -3.22
N TYR A 222 -8.01 5.23 -4.34
CA TYR A 222 -9.11 5.56 -5.25
C TYR A 222 -10.38 4.85 -4.79
N ALA A 223 -11.33 5.63 -4.26
CA ALA A 223 -12.69 5.16 -4.03
C ALA A 223 -13.39 5.07 -5.39
N ILE A 224 -13.71 3.86 -5.86
CA ILE A 224 -14.55 3.66 -7.04
C ILE A 224 -15.95 3.30 -6.57
N ARG A 225 -16.94 3.92 -7.19
CA ARG A 225 -18.35 3.59 -7.03
C ARG A 225 -18.83 2.97 -8.35
N PRO A 226 -18.93 1.62 -8.45
CA PRO A 226 -19.59 0.97 -9.58
C PRO A 226 -21.10 1.17 -9.51
N ASP A 227 -21.76 1.10 -10.66
CA ASP A 227 -23.23 1.09 -10.69
C ASP A 227 -23.75 -0.21 -10.08
N PHE A 228 -23.12 -1.35 -10.41
CA PHE A 228 -23.44 -2.64 -9.79
C PHE A 228 -22.20 -3.47 -9.47
N TYR A 229 -22.27 -4.20 -8.36
CA TYR A 229 -21.34 -5.28 -8.03
C TYR A 229 -22.10 -6.59 -7.87
N LEU A 230 -21.60 -7.66 -8.50
CA LEU A 230 -22.12 -9.03 -8.40
C LEU A 230 -21.17 -9.88 -7.55
N PRO A 231 -21.47 -10.10 -6.25
CA PRO A 231 -20.56 -10.81 -5.35
C PRO A 231 -20.29 -12.26 -5.76
N GLU A 232 -21.27 -12.91 -6.39
CA GLU A 232 -21.18 -14.33 -6.78
C GLU A 232 -20.14 -14.56 -7.89
N PHE A 233 -19.93 -13.59 -8.77
CA PHE A 233 -19.00 -13.69 -9.90
C PHE A 233 -17.71 -12.88 -9.69
N ASP A 234 -17.68 -12.05 -8.64
CA ASP A 234 -16.71 -10.96 -8.44
C ASP A 234 -16.61 -10.05 -9.68
N VAL A 235 -17.77 -9.61 -10.17
CA VAL A 235 -17.92 -8.81 -11.40
C VAL A 235 -18.52 -7.46 -11.10
N TYR A 236 -17.98 -6.41 -11.72
CA TYR A 236 -18.47 -5.04 -11.67
C TYR A 236 -19.21 -4.72 -12.97
N ILE A 237 -20.34 -4.00 -12.87
CA ILE A 237 -21.10 -3.52 -14.03
C ILE A 237 -21.15 -2.00 -14.00
N GLU A 238 -20.95 -1.40 -15.17
CA GLU A 238 -21.05 0.04 -15.40
C GLU A 238 -21.99 0.30 -16.58
N TYR A 239 -22.95 1.19 -16.39
CA TYR A 239 -23.89 1.66 -17.40
C TYR A 239 -23.54 3.09 -17.84
N TRP A 240 -22.96 3.22 -19.02
CA TRP A 240 -22.35 4.45 -19.50
C TRP A 240 -23.36 5.40 -20.16
N GLY A 241 -24.17 6.08 -19.35
CA GLY A 241 -25.38 6.80 -19.78
C GLY A 241 -25.22 8.12 -20.57
N MET A 242 -24.02 8.65 -20.82
CA MET A 242 -23.83 9.95 -21.49
C MET A 242 -22.81 9.91 -22.64
N ASP A 243 -23.09 10.65 -23.72
CA ASP A 243 -22.22 10.77 -24.90
C ASP A 243 -21.57 12.16 -25.02
N THR A 244 -20.93 12.63 -23.94
CA THR A 244 -20.14 13.88 -23.97
C THR A 244 -18.64 13.58 -23.95
N ALA A 245 -17.82 14.46 -24.54
CA ALA A 245 -16.37 14.26 -24.63
C ALA A 245 -15.70 14.14 -23.25
N ASP A 246 -16.11 14.97 -22.29
CA ASP A 246 -15.62 14.91 -20.90
C ASP A 246 -16.01 13.60 -20.20
N TYR A 247 -17.20 13.07 -20.50
CA TYR A 247 -17.66 11.79 -19.96
C TYR A 247 -16.87 10.61 -20.54
N LYS A 248 -16.51 10.64 -21.83
CA LYS A 248 -15.64 9.63 -22.46
C LYS A 248 -14.25 9.57 -21.83
N ILE A 249 -13.67 10.73 -21.49
CA ILE A 249 -12.38 10.79 -20.78
C ILE A 249 -12.51 10.14 -19.39
N GLY A 250 -13.59 10.43 -18.66
CA GLY A 250 -13.88 9.82 -17.36
C GLY A 250 -14.07 8.30 -17.44
N MET A 251 -14.85 7.83 -18.41
CA MET A 251 -15.08 6.41 -18.69
C MET A 251 -13.77 5.66 -18.95
N LEU A 252 -12.90 6.18 -19.82
CA LEU A 252 -11.61 5.55 -20.15
C LEU A 252 -10.69 5.43 -18.92
N LYS A 253 -10.64 6.48 -18.08
CA LYS A 253 -9.88 6.44 -16.82
C LYS A 253 -10.41 5.35 -15.88
N LYS A 254 -11.73 5.23 -15.74
CA LYS A 254 -12.36 4.22 -14.87
C LYS A 254 -12.08 2.80 -15.37
N GLN A 255 -12.19 2.57 -16.69
CA GLN A 255 -11.85 1.28 -17.31
C GLN A 255 -10.38 0.90 -17.10
N GLN A 256 -9.46 1.84 -17.31
CA GLN A 256 -8.03 1.62 -17.08
C GLN A 256 -7.75 1.25 -15.62
N LEU A 257 -8.43 1.89 -14.67
CA LEU A 257 -8.27 1.61 -13.25
C LEU A 257 -8.75 0.19 -12.88
N TYR A 258 -9.91 -0.25 -13.39
CA TYR A 258 -10.35 -1.63 -13.22
C TYR A 258 -9.34 -2.63 -13.81
N GLN A 259 -8.78 -2.33 -14.98
CA GLN A 259 -7.77 -3.18 -15.64
C GLN A 259 -6.47 -3.28 -14.83
N GLN A 260 -5.94 -2.15 -14.36
CA GLN A 260 -4.73 -2.11 -13.52
C GLN A 260 -4.89 -2.93 -12.24
N GLN A 261 -6.12 -2.96 -11.70
CA GLN A 261 -6.45 -3.65 -10.46
C GLN A 261 -6.95 -5.09 -10.68
N GLY A 262 -6.89 -5.60 -11.93
CA GLY A 262 -7.27 -6.97 -12.27
C GLY A 262 -8.75 -7.29 -12.02
N LYS A 263 -9.64 -6.28 -12.03
CA LYS A 263 -11.07 -6.44 -11.74
C LYS A 263 -11.86 -6.79 -12.99
N LYS A 264 -12.84 -7.69 -12.85
CA LYS A 264 -13.73 -8.11 -13.94
C LYS A 264 -14.80 -7.04 -14.18
N LEU A 265 -14.85 -6.48 -15.38
CA LEU A 265 -15.75 -5.39 -15.73
C LEU A 265 -16.70 -5.78 -16.87
N VAL A 266 -17.98 -5.46 -16.69
CA VAL A 266 -19.03 -5.51 -17.72
C VAL A 266 -19.47 -4.07 -18.00
N SER A 267 -19.19 -3.59 -19.21
CA SER A 267 -19.63 -2.27 -19.67
C SER A 267 -20.92 -2.39 -20.47
N LEU A 268 -21.95 -1.62 -20.13
CA LEU A 268 -23.21 -1.51 -20.85
C LEU A 268 -23.45 -0.07 -21.30
N PHE A 269 -24.15 0.11 -22.40
CA PHE A 269 -24.35 1.43 -23.02
C PHE A 269 -25.83 1.68 -23.36
N PRO A 270 -26.26 2.94 -23.58
CA PRO A 270 -27.62 3.27 -24.00
C PRO A 270 -28.09 2.52 -25.25
N GLU A 271 -27.20 2.24 -26.20
CA GLU A 271 -27.47 1.47 -27.41
C GLU A 271 -27.76 -0.02 -27.12
N ASP A 272 -27.43 -0.48 -25.90
CA ASP A 272 -27.74 -1.83 -25.44
C ASP A 272 -29.20 -1.95 -24.97
N ARG A 273 -29.95 -0.86 -24.82
CA ARG A 273 -31.29 -0.85 -24.20
C ARG A 273 -32.30 -1.80 -24.86
N SER A 274 -32.31 -1.90 -26.19
CA SER A 274 -33.27 -2.75 -26.92
C SER A 274 -32.98 -4.26 -26.80
N GLY A 275 -31.76 -4.64 -26.43
CA GLY A 275 -31.31 -6.04 -26.26
C GLY A 275 -30.53 -6.23 -24.96
N MET A 276 -30.96 -5.52 -23.91
CA MET A 276 -30.17 -5.39 -22.68
C MET A 276 -29.99 -6.73 -21.98
N ARG A 277 -31.04 -7.57 -22.01
CA ARG A 277 -31.00 -8.93 -21.47
C ARG A 277 -29.97 -9.78 -22.18
N GLU A 278 -30.05 -9.93 -23.51
CA GLU A 278 -29.13 -10.82 -24.22
C GLU A 278 -27.68 -10.35 -24.06
N LYS A 279 -27.44 -9.03 -24.12
CA LYS A 279 -26.10 -8.47 -23.98
C LYS A 279 -25.54 -8.64 -22.57
N LEU A 280 -26.32 -8.37 -21.53
CA LEU A 280 -25.89 -8.53 -20.13
C LEU A 280 -25.56 -10.01 -19.85
N LEU A 281 -26.47 -10.93 -20.19
CA LEU A 281 -26.28 -12.36 -19.93
C LEU A 281 -25.13 -12.95 -20.76
N SER A 282 -24.96 -12.52 -22.01
CA SER A 282 -23.82 -12.91 -22.84
C SER A 282 -22.49 -12.45 -22.24
N LYS A 283 -22.41 -11.22 -21.73
CA LYS A 283 -21.21 -10.69 -21.06
C LYS A 283 -20.94 -11.40 -19.73
N LEU A 284 -21.98 -11.71 -18.95
CA LEU A 284 -21.87 -12.44 -17.69
C LEU A 284 -21.51 -13.92 -17.88
N GLY A 285 -21.93 -14.54 -18.98
CA GLY A 285 -21.60 -15.93 -19.30
C GLY A 285 -20.10 -16.22 -19.41
N LYS A 286 -19.27 -15.19 -19.59
CA LYS A 286 -17.80 -15.31 -19.56
C LYS A 286 -17.22 -15.54 -18.17
N TYR A 287 -18.03 -15.35 -17.13
CA TYR A 287 -17.62 -15.41 -15.73
C TYR A 287 -18.41 -16.45 -14.91
N ARG A 288 -19.30 -17.20 -15.57
CA ARG A 288 -19.98 -18.37 -15.00
C ARG A 288 -19.08 -19.61 -15.05
#